data_AF-A0A2X1QC51-F1
#
_entry.id   AF-A0A2X1QC51-F1
#
_cell.length_a   1.000
_cell.length_b   1.000
_cell.length_c   1.000
_cell.angle_alpha   90.00
_cell.angle_beta   90.00
_cell.angle_gamma   90.00
#
_symmetry.space_group_name_H-M   'P 1'
#
loop_
_entity.id
_entity.type
_entity.pdbx_description
1 polymer ?
#
loop_
_entity_poly.entity_id
_entity_poly.type
_entity_poly.pdbx_seq_one_letter_code
_entity_poly.pdbx_strand_id
1 'polypeptide(L)'
;MQFFGARANLAKTLLYAINGGVDEKLKIQVGPKTAPLRDEVLDYGTVMASLDHFMDWLAVQYISALNIIHCMHDKYSYEAALMALHDRDVYRTMACGIAGLSVAADSLSAIKYARVKPVRDHHGLAVDFVIEGDYPQYGNNDDRVDAIGLRPGGALYAQNSGAPHLGVRRCRPSRS
;
A
#
# COMPACT_ATOMS: atom_id res chain seq x y z
N MET A 1 -21.89 -3.77 10.43
CA MET A 1 -21.20 -2.47 10.48
C MET A 1 -19.79 -2.61 9.94
N GLN A 2 -19.19 -1.53 9.47
CA GLN A 2 -17.80 -1.52 9.00
C GLN A 2 -17.00 -0.55 9.87
N PHE A 3 -15.81 -0.98 10.27
CA PHE A 3 -14.80 -0.11 10.81
C PHE A 3 -14.09 0.59 9.65
N PHE A 4 -14.31 1.90 9.55
CA PHE A 4 -13.76 2.73 8.50
C PHE A 4 -12.24 2.90 8.67
N GLY A 5 -11.46 2.39 7.72
CA GLY A 5 -10.02 2.43 7.79
C GLY A 5 -9.33 3.50 6.94
N ALA A 6 -10.04 4.40 6.27
CA ALA A 6 -9.44 5.33 5.30
C ALA A 6 -8.63 4.58 4.21
N ARG A 7 -7.45 5.08 3.83
CA ARG A 7 -6.65 4.51 2.73
C ARG A 7 -5.14 4.61 2.96
N ALA A 8 -4.41 3.56 2.60
CA ALA A 8 -2.95 3.54 2.59
C ALA A 8 -2.40 3.88 1.18
N ASN A 9 -1.33 4.69 1.09
CA ASN A 9 -0.80 5.16 -0.18
C ASN A 9 0.24 4.21 -0.78
N LEU A 10 -0.19 3.35 -1.70
CA LEU A 10 0.65 2.33 -2.33
C LEU A 10 1.70 2.93 -3.27
N ALA A 11 1.37 4.01 -3.98
CA ALA A 11 2.32 4.69 -4.86
C ALA A 11 3.52 5.23 -4.06
N LYS A 12 3.27 5.76 -2.87
CA LYS A 12 4.34 6.24 -1.98
C LYS A 12 5.15 5.09 -1.39
N THR A 13 4.51 3.97 -1.06
CA THR A 13 5.20 2.74 -0.63
C THR A 13 6.17 2.24 -1.70
N LEU A 14 5.83 2.35 -2.99
CA LEU A 14 6.74 2.02 -4.09
C LEU A 14 7.98 2.93 -4.12
N LEU A 15 7.82 4.23 -3.90
CA LEU A 15 8.96 5.14 -3.78
C LEU A 15 9.85 4.80 -2.57
N TYR A 16 9.24 4.44 -1.43
CA TYR A 16 10.00 3.99 -0.27
C TYR A 16 10.76 2.69 -0.55
N ALA A 17 10.18 1.77 -1.31
CA ALA A 17 10.85 0.55 -1.73
C ALA A 17 12.08 0.83 -2.61
N ILE A 18 12.04 1.85 -3.46
CA ILE A 18 13.18 2.27 -4.30
C ILE A 18 14.23 3.01 -3.45
N ASN A 19 13.79 3.88 -2.54
CA ASN A 19 14.63 4.80 -1.77
C ASN A 19 15.06 4.28 -0.39
N GLY A 20 14.87 3.00 -0.09
CA GLY A 20 15.33 2.40 1.17
C GLY A 20 14.56 2.87 2.41
N GLY A 21 13.28 3.21 2.24
CA GLY A 21 12.38 3.70 3.29
C GLY A 21 12.49 5.19 3.58
N VAL A 22 13.30 5.93 2.82
CA VAL A 22 13.44 7.38 2.94
C VAL A 22 12.43 8.08 2.05
N ASP A 23 11.81 9.13 2.60
CA ASP A 23 10.89 9.99 1.88
C ASP A 23 11.60 10.90 0.88
N GLU A 24 11.16 10.88 -0.38
CA GLU A 24 11.82 11.58 -1.48
C GLU A 24 11.71 13.11 -1.38
N LYS A 25 10.71 13.63 -0.65
CA LYS A 25 10.50 15.08 -0.49
C LYS A 25 10.98 15.58 0.86
N LEU A 26 10.58 14.91 1.93
CA LEU A 26 10.91 15.29 3.31
C LEU A 26 12.33 14.88 3.71
N LYS A 27 12.95 13.95 2.98
CA LYS A 27 14.31 13.43 3.25
C LYS A 27 14.46 12.83 4.65
N ILE A 28 13.38 12.27 5.18
CA ILE A 28 13.36 11.59 6.48
C ILE A 28 13.16 10.09 6.30
N GLN A 29 13.70 9.30 7.22
CA GLN A 29 13.45 7.86 7.27
C GLN A 29 12.04 7.62 7.79
N VAL A 30 11.16 7.04 6.97
CA VAL A 30 9.76 6.73 7.33
C VAL A 30 9.55 5.24 7.45
N GLY A 31 9.93 4.49 6.41
CA GLY A 31 9.90 3.04 6.41
C GLY A 31 11.13 2.42 7.09
N PRO A 32 11.21 1.09 7.19
CA PRO A 32 12.40 0.40 7.65
C PRO A 32 13.61 0.79 6.79
N LYS A 33 14.77 0.95 7.44
CA LYS A 33 16.01 1.30 6.75
C LYS A 33 16.51 0.07 5.98
N THR A 34 16.41 0.13 4.66
CA THR A 34 16.93 -0.90 3.74
C THR A 34 17.92 -0.29 2.77
N ALA A 35 18.66 -1.13 2.04
CA ALA A 35 19.54 -0.63 0.99
C ALA A 35 18.68 -0.06 -0.16
N PRO A 36 18.87 1.22 -0.55
CA PRO A 36 18.17 1.77 -1.71
C PRO A 36 18.63 1.07 -2.98
N LEU A 37 17.74 0.95 -3.96
CA LEU A 37 18.10 0.38 -5.27
C LEU A 37 19.02 1.38 -5.98
N ARG A 38 20.19 0.94 -6.43
CA ARG A 38 21.25 1.80 -7.00
C ARG A 38 21.43 1.63 -8.50
N ASP A 39 20.72 0.71 -9.11
CA ASP A 39 20.83 0.42 -10.54
C ASP A 39 20.51 1.66 -11.38
N GLU A 40 21.21 1.78 -12.52
CA GLU A 40 20.97 2.85 -13.51
C GLU A 40 19.62 2.68 -14.19
N VAL A 41 19.20 1.44 -14.38
CA VAL A 41 17.90 1.05 -14.94
C VAL A 41 17.22 0.17 -13.90
N LEU A 42 15.97 0.49 -13.58
CA LEU A 42 15.20 -0.31 -12.63
C LEU A 42 14.85 -1.68 -13.21
N ASP A 43 15.11 -2.72 -12.44
CA ASP A 43 14.64 -4.07 -12.73
C ASP A 43 13.31 -4.36 -12.02
N TYR A 44 12.33 -4.88 -12.77
CA TYR A 44 11.00 -5.17 -12.25
C TYR A 44 11.02 -6.19 -11.11
N GLY A 45 11.82 -7.26 -11.23
CA GLY A 45 11.88 -8.30 -10.20
C GLY A 45 12.39 -7.76 -8.87
N THR A 46 13.46 -6.98 -8.93
CA THR A 46 14.11 -6.33 -7.78
C THR A 46 13.19 -5.30 -7.12
N VAL A 47 12.54 -4.43 -7.91
CA VAL A 47 11.59 -3.44 -7.41
C VAL A 47 10.37 -4.11 -6.76
N MET A 48 9.83 -5.16 -7.38
CA MET A 48 8.67 -5.88 -6.83
C MET A 48 9.02 -6.60 -5.52
N ALA A 49 10.20 -7.20 -5.41
CA ALA A 49 10.66 -7.84 -4.17
C ALA A 49 10.82 -6.83 -3.04
N SER A 50 11.39 -5.65 -3.34
CA SER A 50 11.46 -4.56 -2.37
C SER A 50 10.06 -4.06 -1.98
N LEU A 51 9.16 -3.85 -2.95
CA LEU A 51 7.79 -3.42 -2.70
C LEU A 51 7.05 -4.40 -1.78
N ASP A 52 7.19 -5.70 -1.99
CA ASP A 52 6.56 -6.74 -1.15
C ASP A 52 6.98 -6.62 0.32
N HIS A 53 8.27 -6.45 0.57
CA HIS A 53 8.81 -6.21 1.91
C HIS A 53 8.23 -4.93 2.56
N PHE A 54 8.10 -3.84 1.80
CA PHE A 54 7.51 -2.61 2.31
C PHE A 54 5.98 -2.70 2.47
N MET A 55 5.29 -3.54 1.71
CA MET A 55 3.87 -3.83 1.89
C MET A 55 3.62 -4.60 3.19
N ASP A 56 4.47 -5.57 3.55
CA ASP A 56 4.41 -6.25 4.85
C ASP A 56 4.50 -5.24 6.01
N TRP A 57 5.49 -4.34 5.93
CA TRP A 57 5.65 -3.28 6.93
C TRP A 57 4.42 -2.36 6.98
N LEU A 58 3.92 -1.92 5.82
CA LEU A 58 2.76 -1.05 5.72
C LEU A 58 1.50 -1.68 6.32
N ALA A 59 1.27 -2.97 6.05
CA ALA A 59 0.15 -3.74 6.59
C ALA A 59 0.16 -3.72 8.12
N VAL A 60 1.31 -3.98 8.73
CA VAL A 60 1.48 -3.96 10.19
C VAL A 60 1.16 -2.57 10.76
N GLN A 61 1.73 -1.51 10.19
CA GLN A 61 1.48 -0.14 10.67
C GLN A 61 0.00 0.24 10.53
N TYR A 62 -0.59 -0.09 9.38
CA TYR A 62 -1.95 0.29 9.06
C TYR A 62 -2.97 -0.40 9.97
N ILE A 63 -2.89 -1.72 10.11
CA ILE A 63 -3.79 -2.48 10.99
C ILE A 63 -3.60 -2.08 12.45
N SER A 64 -2.36 -1.85 12.90
CA SER A 64 -2.10 -1.40 14.28
C SER A 64 -2.76 -0.06 14.57
N ALA A 65 -2.68 0.89 13.64
CA ALA A 65 -3.36 2.18 13.77
C ALA A 65 -4.89 2.01 13.83
N LEU A 66 -5.48 1.21 12.94
CA LEU A 66 -6.93 0.98 12.92
C LEU A 66 -7.43 0.27 14.18
N ASN A 67 -6.66 -0.67 14.71
CA ASN A 67 -6.98 -1.32 15.97
C ASN A 67 -7.09 -0.32 17.13
N ILE A 68 -6.13 0.61 17.22
CA ILE A 68 -6.16 1.66 18.25
C ILE A 68 -7.37 2.58 18.02
N ILE A 69 -7.56 3.08 16.79
CA ILE A 69 -8.66 3.98 16.44
C ILE A 69 -10.00 3.37 16.84
N HIS A 70 -10.30 2.16 16.40
CA HIS A 70 -11.61 1.55 16.62
C HIS A 70 -11.79 1.04 18.05
N CYS A 71 -10.71 0.63 18.73
CA CYS A 71 -10.75 0.36 20.17
C CYS A 71 -11.17 1.62 20.95
N MET A 72 -10.57 2.77 20.63
CA MET A 72 -10.86 4.03 21.31
C MET A 72 -12.21 4.62 20.90
N HIS A 73 -12.62 4.48 19.64
CA HIS A 73 -13.91 4.94 19.16
C HIS A 73 -15.04 4.21 19.88
N ASP A 74 -14.96 2.87 19.97
CA ASP A 74 -15.95 2.08 20.71
C ASP A 74 -15.98 2.42 22.20
N LYS A 75 -14.85 2.82 22.79
CA LYS A 75 -14.79 3.13 24.23
C LYS A 75 -15.34 4.51 24.55
N TYR A 76 -14.98 5.52 23.75
CA TYR A 76 -15.22 6.92 24.09
C TYR A 76 -16.28 7.60 23.23
N SER A 77 -16.66 7.01 22.10
CA SER A 77 -17.63 7.57 21.16
C SER A 77 -18.48 6.47 20.51
N TYR A 78 -18.95 5.53 21.32
CA TYR A 78 -19.83 4.48 20.85
C TYR A 78 -21.12 5.06 20.26
N GLU A 79 -21.46 4.68 19.03
CA GLU A 79 -22.62 5.17 18.28
C GLU A 79 -23.93 4.56 18.79
N ALA A 80 -24.24 4.71 20.08
CA ALA A 80 -25.32 4.03 20.78
C ALA A 80 -26.68 4.17 20.08
N ALA A 81 -27.02 5.38 19.61
CA ALA A 81 -28.28 5.63 18.92
C ALA A 81 -28.40 4.84 17.60
N LEU A 82 -27.31 4.69 16.85
CA LEU A 82 -27.28 3.92 15.61
C LEU A 82 -27.25 2.42 15.90
N MET A 83 -26.48 2.01 16.90
CA MET A 83 -26.33 0.60 17.28
C MET A 83 -27.57 0.04 17.97
N ALA A 84 -28.40 0.86 18.60
CA ALA A 84 -29.71 0.47 19.15
C ALA A 84 -30.71 0.03 18.07
N LEU A 85 -30.48 0.42 16.82
CA LEU A 85 -31.32 0.07 15.66
C LEU A 85 -30.75 -1.10 14.85
N HIS A 86 -29.72 -1.77 15.36
CA HIS A 86 -29.17 -2.99 14.77
C HIS A 86 -29.54 -4.22 15.59
N ASP A 87 -29.47 -5.39 14.95
CA ASP A 87 -29.52 -6.67 15.66
C ASP A 87 -28.44 -6.74 16.75
N ARG A 88 -28.67 -7.56 17.78
CA ARG A 88 -27.74 -7.75 18.91
C ARG A 88 -26.31 -8.03 18.44
N ASP A 89 -26.16 -8.95 17.48
CA ASP A 89 -24.87 -9.41 16.98
C ASP A 89 -24.59 -8.85 15.59
N VAL A 90 -23.98 -7.67 15.55
CA VAL A 90 -23.60 -7.04 14.29
C VAL A 90 -22.31 -7.64 13.75
N TYR A 91 -22.34 -8.13 12.51
CA TYR A 91 -21.13 -8.53 11.78
C TYR A 91 -20.24 -7.30 11.52
N ARG A 92 -18.93 -7.44 11.79
CA ARG A 92 -17.95 -6.35 11.70
C ARG A 92 -16.83 -6.69 10.74
N THR A 93 -16.53 -5.75 9.85
CA THR A 93 -15.35 -5.81 8.99
C THR A 93 -14.44 -4.61 9.20
N MET A 94 -13.16 -4.75 8.88
CA MET A 94 -12.16 -3.69 8.88
C MET A 94 -11.93 -3.24 7.44
N ALA A 95 -12.49 -2.10 7.05
CA ALA A 95 -12.40 -1.59 5.68
C ALA A 95 -11.04 -0.91 5.45
N CYS A 96 -10.13 -1.62 4.77
CA CYS A 96 -8.79 -1.14 4.43
C CYS A 96 -8.79 -0.64 2.98
N GLY A 97 -8.65 0.66 2.77
CA GLY A 97 -8.57 1.26 1.44
C GLY A 97 -7.14 1.33 0.92
N ILE A 98 -7.00 1.38 -0.41
CA ILE A 98 -5.72 1.61 -1.09
C ILE A 98 -5.84 2.87 -1.94
N ALA A 99 -4.86 3.77 -1.81
CA ALA A 99 -4.72 4.96 -2.64
C ALA A 99 -3.57 4.79 -3.64
N GLY A 100 -3.74 5.35 -4.84
CA GLY A 100 -2.69 5.38 -5.86
C GLY A 100 -2.45 4.03 -6.55
N LEU A 101 -3.48 3.17 -6.66
CA LEU A 101 -3.35 1.87 -7.29
C LEU A 101 -2.93 1.97 -8.77
N SER A 102 -3.59 2.81 -9.56
CA SER A 102 -3.23 3.01 -10.97
C SER A 102 -1.80 3.55 -11.12
N VAL A 103 -1.42 4.53 -10.30
CA VAL A 103 -0.06 5.09 -10.30
C VAL A 103 0.99 4.03 -10.00
N ALA A 104 0.73 3.15 -9.03
CA ALA A 104 1.63 2.05 -8.72
C ALA A 104 1.67 1.00 -9.86
N ALA A 105 0.52 0.65 -10.43
CA ALA A 105 0.41 -0.30 -11.54
C ALA A 105 1.14 0.20 -12.79
N ASP A 106 0.94 1.47 -13.15
CA ASP A 106 1.57 2.12 -14.30
C ASP A 106 3.08 2.27 -14.10
N SER A 107 3.52 2.66 -12.91
CA SER A 107 4.95 2.70 -12.57
C SER A 107 5.61 1.33 -12.73
N LEU A 108 4.97 0.28 -12.21
CA LEU A 108 5.45 -1.09 -12.35
C LEU A 108 5.40 -1.59 -13.81
N SER A 109 4.40 -1.18 -14.57
CA SER A 109 4.28 -1.44 -16.00
C SER A 109 5.41 -0.80 -16.78
N ALA A 110 5.71 0.48 -16.53
CA ALA A 110 6.82 1.19 -17.14
C ALA A 110 8.16 0.51 -16.84
N ILE A 111 8.40 0.09 -15.59
CA ILE A 111 9.63 -0.63 -15.20
C ILE A 111 9.74 -1.99 -15.90
N LYS A 112 8.61 -2.63 -16.23
CA LYS A 112 8.59 -3.96 -16.85
C LYS A 112 8.69 -3.93 -18.38
N TYR A 113 8.06 -2.95 -19.02
CA TYR A 113 7.86 -2.91 -20.48
C TYR A 113 8.67 -1.80 -21.17
N ALA A 114 9.14 -0.81 -20.43
CA ALA A 114 10.01 0.26 -20.91
C ALA A 114 11.33 0.27 -20.10
N ARG A 115 12.22 1.20 -20.44
CA ARG A 115 13.49 1.38 -19.73
C ARG A 115 13.40 2.60 -18.83
N VAL A 116 13.29 2.36 -17.52
CA VAL A 116 13.12 3.42 -16.51
C VAL A 116 14.45 3.70 -15.79
N LYS A 117 14.94 4.93 -15.91
CA LYS A 117 16.17 5.41 -15.28
C LYS A 117 15.85 6.38 -14.14
N PRO A 118 16.19 6.05 -12.88
CA PRO A 118 16.00 6.97 -11.77
C PRO A 118 16.95 8.18 -11.86
N VAL A 119 16.40 9.38 -11.78
CA VAL A 119 17.15 10.62 -11.57
C VAL A 119 17.34 10.81 -10.08
N ARG A 120 18.60 10.87 -9.65
CA ARG A 120 18.96 10.92 -8.23
C ARG A 120 19.49 12.28 -7.83
N ASP A 121 19.16 12.70 -6.63
CA ASP A 121 19.73 13.90 -6.02
C ASP A 121 21.14 13.65 -5.45
N HIS A 122 21.72 14.68 -4.81
CA HIS A 122 23.05 14.59 -4.20
C HIS A 122 23.12 13.66 -2.97
N HIS A 123 21.98 13.28 -2.38
CA HIS A 123 21.91 12.24 -1.35
C HIS A 123 21.73 10.84 -1.97
N GLY A 124 21.57 10.77 -3.29
CA GLY A 124 21.36 9.55 -4.03
C GLY A 124 19.92 9.02 -3.95
N LEU A 125 18.95 9.85 -3.54
CA LEU A 125 17.53 9.50 -3.55
C LEU A 125 16.95 9.67 -4.94
N ALA A 126 16.16 8.70 -5.42
CA ALA A 126 15.40 8.85 -6.65
C ALA A 126 14.29 9.88 -6.44
N VAL A 127 14.41 11.01 -7.15
CA VAL A 127 13.49 12.16 -7.06
C VAL A 127 12.68 12.35 -8.35
N ASP A 128 13.13 11.76 -9.46
CA ASP A 128 12.44 11.79 -10.75
C ASP A 128 12.82 10.53 -11.56
N PHE A 129 12.15 10.28 -12.69
CA PHE A 129 12.39 9.12 -13.56
C PHE A 129 12.31 9.48 -15.04
N VAL A 130 13.31 9.02 -15.81
CA VAL A 130 13.30 9.11 -17.27
C VAL A 130 12.87 7.77 -17.84
N ILE A 131 11.88 7.79 -18.73
CA ILE A 131 11.32 6.59 -19.35
C ILE A 131 11.69 6.59 -20.84
N GLU A 132 12.39 5.55 -21.29
CA GLU A 132 12.69 5.29 -22.70
C GLU A 132 11.83 4.12 -23.19
N GLY A 133 10.90 4.41 -24.11
CA GLY A 133 9.94 3.44 -24.67
C GLY A 133 8.52 3.61 -24.12
N ASP A 134 7.56 2.92 -24.77
CA ASP A 134 6.15 2.93 -24.39
C ASP A 134 5.81 1.77 -23.45
N TYR A 135 4.78 1.95 -22.62
CA TYR A 135 4.28 0.92 -21.70
C TYR A 135 2.75 0.95 -21.63
N PRO A 136 2.10 -0.20 -21.37
CA PRO A 136 0.64 -0.24 -21.21
C PRO A 136 0.21 0.44 -19.91
N GLN A 137 -0.87 1.21 -19.98
CA GLN A 137 -1.42 1.97 -18.85
C GLN A 137 -2.73 1.34 -18.35
N TYR A 138 -2.90 1.31 -17.04
CA TYR A 138 -4.02 0.71 -16.33
C TYR A 138 -5.36 1.33 -16.74
N GLY A 139 -6.40 0.50 -16.82
CA GLY A 139 -7.75 0.96 -17.17
C GLY A 139 -8.03 1.05 -18.68
N ASN A 140 -7.09 0.57 -19.51
CA ASN A 140 -7.27 0.46 -20.96
C ASN A 140 -7.61 -0.97 -21.43
N ASN A 141 -8.02 -1.85 -20.51
CA ASN A 141 -8.34 -3.27 -20.79
C ASN A 141 -7.15 -4.02 -21.42
N ASP A 142 -5.96 -3.80 -20.87
CA ASP A 142 -4.73 -4.48 -21.26
C ASP A 142 -4.28 -5.37 -20.08
N ASP A 143 -4.44 -6.68 -20.26
CA ASP A 143 -4.14 -7.69 -19.24
C ASP A 143 -2.72 -7.57 -18.67
N ARG A 144 -1.76 -7.02 -19.44
CA ARG A 144 -0.37 -6.89 -19.01
C ARG A 144 -0.21 -5.96 -17.81
N VAL A 145 -0.97 -4.86 -17.76
CA VAL A 145 -0.95 -3.88 -16.68
C VAL A 145 -2.10 -4.12 -15.69
N ASP A 146 -3.24 -4.63 -16.17
CA ASP A 146 -4.37 -4.92 -15.30
C ASP A 146 -4.03 -6.07 -14.33
N ALA A 147 -3.29 -7.09 -14.79
CA ALA A 147 -2.75 -8.14 -13.93
C ALA A 147 -1.71 -7.62 -12.91
N ILE A 148 -0.97 -6.56 -13.26
CA ILE A 148 -0.06 -5.90 -12.32
C ILE A 148 -0.87 -5.15 -11.27
N GLY A 149 -1.97 -4.48 -11.60
CA GLY A 149 -2.84 -3.83 -10.60
C GLY A 149 -3.49 -4.81 -9.62
N LEU A 150 -3.85 -6.01 -10.08
CA LEU A 150 -4.46 -7.06 -9.25
C LEU A 150 -3.52 -7.61 -8.16
N ARG A 151 -2.21 -7.66 -8.41
CA ARG A 151 -1.24 -8.39 -7.57
C ARG A 151 -0.84 -7.67 -6.26
N PRO A 152 -0.47 -6.37 -6.25
CA PRO A 152 -0.17 -5.62 -5.02
C PRO A 152 -1.38 -5.47 -4.11
N GLY A 153 -2.56 -5.22 -4.69
CA GLY A 153 -3.82 -5.19 -3.93
C GLY A 153 -4.14 -6.55 -3.31
N GLY A 154 -3.86 -7.64 -4.05
CA GLY A 154 -3.85 -9.02 -3.58
C GLY A 154 -2.97 -9.27 -2.37
N ALA A 155 -1.68 -8.91 -2.47
CA ALA A 155 -0.65 -9.19 -1.47
C ALA A 155 -0.89 -8.46 -0.15
N LEU A 156 -1.10 -7.14 -0.18
CA LEU A 156 -1.39 -6.35 1.02
C LEU A 156 -2.64 -6.87 1.75
N TYR A 157 -3.64 -7.30 0.98
CA TYR A 157 -4.86 -7.86 1.54
C TYR A 157 -4.68 -9.28 2.06
N ALA A 158 -3.92 -10.13 1.38
CA ALA A 158 -3.61 -11.49 1.85
C ALA A 158 -2.82 -11.43 3.15
N GLN A 159 -1.87 -10.52 3.28
CA GLN A 159 -1.13 -10.22 4.50
C GLN A 159 -2.08 -9.75 5.62
N ASN A 160 -3.03 -8.86 5.32
CA ASN A 160 -4.06 -8.45 6.28
C ASN A 160 -4.99 -9.61 6.68
N SER A 161 -5.37 -10.47 5.72
CA SER A 161 -6.31 -11.59 5.90
C SER A 161 -5.70 -12.77 6.67
N GLY A 162 -4.38 -12.97 6.54
CA GLY A 162 -3.58 -13.98 7.25
C GLY A 162 -3.32 -13.66 8.73
N ALA A 163 -3.76 -12.49 9.19
CA ALA A 163 -3.71 -12.06 10.58
C ALA A 163 -5.08 -12.10 11.29
N PRO A 164 -5.86 -13.20 11.26
CA PRO A 164 -7.24 -13.26 11.75
C PRO A 164 -7.37 -13.04 13.28
N HIS A 165 -6.26 -12.93 14.00
CA HIS A 165 -6.22 -12.69 15.45
C HIS A 165 -5.82 -11.26 15.85
N LEU A 166 -5.47 -10.40 14.88
CA LEU A 166 -4.95 -9.06 15.17
C LEU A 166 -5.99 -7.94 15.07
N GLY A 167 -7.15 -8.15 14.43
CA GLY A 167 -8.19 -7.14 14.34
C GLY A 167 -8.94 -6.93 15.67
N VAL A 168 -9.12 -5.68 16.10
CA VAL A 168 -9.95 -5.36 17.27
C VAL A 168 -11.34 -5.98 17.13
N ARG A 169 -11.86 -6.57 18.20
CA ARG A 169 -13.14 -7.33 18.21
C ARG A 169 -13.26 -8.43 17.12
N ARG A 170 -12.13 -9.02 16.67
CA ARG A 170 -12.11 -10.10 15.65
C ARG A 170 -12.79 -9.70 14.33
N CYS A 171 -12.72 -8.42 13.96
CA CYS A 171 -13.24 -7.95 12.69
C CYS A 171 -12.45 -8.54 11.53
N ARG A 172 -13.14 -8.98 10.47
CA ARG A 172 -12.45 -9.47 9.26
C ARG A 172 -12.00 -8.30 8.39
N PRO A 173 -10.76 -8.29 7.88
CA PRO A 173 -10.35 -7.33 6.86
C PRO A 173 -11.26 -7.39 5.63
N SER A 174 -11.55 -6.24 5.04
CA SER A 174 -12.32 -6.06 3.81
C SER A 174 -11.73 -4.90 3.01
N ARG A 175 -11.92 -4.87 1.69
CA ARG A 175 -11.49 -3.75 0.83
C ARG A 175 -12.63 -2.76 0.65
N SER A 176 -12.28 -1.47 0.57
CA SER A 176 -13.14 -0.43 -0.01
C SER A 176 -12.53 0.11 -1.28
#